data_AF-A0A929L9J4-F1
#
_entry.id   AF-A0A929L9J4-F1
#
_cell.length_a   1.000
_cell.length_b   1.000
_cell.length_c   1.000
_cell.angle_alpha   90.00
_cell.angle_beta   90.00
_cell.angle_gamma   90.00
#
_symmetry.space_group_name_H-M   'P 1'
#
loop_
_entity.id
_entity.type
_entity.pdbx_description
1 polymer ?
#
loop_
_entity_poly.entity_id
_entity_poly.type
_entity_poly.pdbx_seq_one_letter_code
_entity_poly.pdbx_strand_id
1 'polypeptide(L)'
;MAEIGKTVLVPADEYEQRLLAAQIGPDDFTIVITMAARAQNASFLLRYLKQRPYPWLLISSSALTKEKTGASFQLLVPSAEDHAARISSFSTRASLNWLLDVLFAACYQLDYQQNRLHKERVYDIISERSLA
;
A
#
# COMPACT_ATOMS: atom_id res chain seq x y z
N MET A 1 0.53 -1.50 -9.48
CA MET A 1 -0.93 -1.75 -9.59
C MET A 1 -1.56 -0.95 -10.73
N ALA A 2 -1.25 0.34 -10.92
CA ALA A 2 -1.77 1.11 -12.06
C ALA A 2 -1.43 0.51 -13.44
N GLU A 3 -0.24 -0.10 -13.59
CA GLU A 3 0.15 -0.79 -14.83
C GLU A 3 -0.75 -1.97 -15.25
N ILE A 4 -1.60 -2.46 -14.33
CA ILE A 4 -2.57 -3.53 -14.60
C ILE A 4 -4.01 -3.02 -14.50
N GLY A 5 -4.22 -1.73 -14.76
CA GLY A 5 -5.54 -1.12 -14.88
C GLY A 5 -6.28 -0.90 -13.56
N LYS A 6 -5.58 -0.97 -12.42
CA LYS A 6 -6.16 -0.65 -11.11
C LYS A 6 -5.98 0.84 -10.81
N THR A 7 -7.04 1.52 -10.38
CA THR A 7 -6.94 2.88 -9.84
C THR A 7 -6.16 2.84 -8.54
N VAL A 8 -5.10 3.65 -8.44
CA VAL A 8 -4.28 3.76 -7.23
C VAL A 8 -4.27 5.22 -6.80
N LEU A 9 -4.72 5.48 -5.57
CA LEU A 9 -4.68 6.81 -4.98
C LEU A 9 -3.65 6.80 -3.85
N VAL A 10 -2.64 7.67 -3.94
CA VAL A 10 -1.60 7.82 -2.94
C VAL A 10 -1.63 9.27 -2.46
N PRO A 11 -2.22 9.56 -1.29
CA PRO A 11 -2.32 10.93 -0.81
C PRO A 11 -0.94 11.54 -0.56
N ALA A 12 -0.71 12.75 -1.04
CA ALA A 12 0.53 13.49 -0.87
C ALA A 12 0.66 14.17 0.49
N ASP A 13 -0.48 14.51 1.12
CA ASP A 13 -0.54 15.19 2.40
C ASP A 13 -1.67 14.70 3.32
N GLU A 14 -1.74 15.25 4.54
CA GLU A 14 -2.73 14.87 5.55
C GLU A 14 -4.17 15.24 5.14
N TYR A 15 -4.36 16.36 4.43
CA TYR A 15 -5.69 16.77 3.99
C TYR A 15 -6.24 15.79 2.97
N GLU A 16 -5.44 15.45 1.95
CA GLU A 16 -5.80 14.48 0.93
C GLU A 16 -6.03 13.10 1.55
N GLN A 17 -5.18 12.68 2.50
CA GLN A 17 -5.37 11.43 3.24
C GLN A 17 -6.72 11.38 3.96
N ARG A 18 -7.15 12.47 4.60
CA ARG A 18 -8.45 12.56 5.28
C ARG A 18 -9.61 12.57 4.29
N LEU A 19 -9.48 13.32 3.20
CA LEU A 19 -10.50 13.42 2.17
C LEU A 19 -10.75 12.07 1.48
N LEU A 20 -9.69 11.40 1.04
CA LEU A 20 -9.78 10.08 0.42
C LEU A 20 -10.33 9.03 1.40
N ALA A 21 -9.88 9.06 2.66
CA ALA A 21 -10.42 8.16 3.68
C ALA A 21 -11.94 8.31 3.84
N ALA A 22 -12.45 9.55 3.84
CA ALA A 22 -13.87 9.84 3.94
C ALA A 22 -14.69 9.28 2.75
N GLN A 23 -14.05 9.03 1.61
CA GLN A 23 -14.67 8.55 0.36
C GLN A 23 -14.58 7.03 0.17
N ILE A 24 -13.82 6.30 1.01
CA ILE A 24 -13.66 4.84 0.90
C ILE A 24 -15.03 4.14 0.91
N GLY A 25 -15.28 3.36 -0.15
CA GLY A 25 -16.44 2.52 -0.34
C GLY A 25 -16.14 1.02 -0.31
N PRO A 26 -17.15 0.17 -0.62
CA PRO A 26 -17.05 -1.29 -0.58
C PRO A 26 -16.10 -1.89 -1.63
N ASP A 27 -15.87 -1.19 -2.74
CA ASP A 27 -15.01 -1.66 -3.83
C ASP A 27 -13.55 -1.21 -3.67
N ASP A 28 -13.26 -0.42 -2.64
CA ASP A 28 -11.92 0.09 -2.36
C ASP A 28 -11.15 -0.86 -1.44
N PHE A 29 -9.83 -0.93 -1.66
CA PHE A 29 -8.92 -1.63 -0.75
C PHE A 29 -7.84 -0.70 -0.24
N THR A 30 -7.78 -0.53 1.08
CA THR A 30 -6.82 0.40 1.71
C THR A 30 -5.58 -0.33 2.20
N ILE A 31 -4.41 0.23 1.89
CA ILE A 31 -3.11 -0.20 2.42
C ILE A 31 -2.53 0.95 3.23
N VAL A 32 -2.24 0.71 4.52
CA VAL A 32 -1.60 1.68 5.41
C VAL A 32 -0.17 1.25 5.69
N ILE A 33 0.81 2.09 5.36
CA ILE A 33 2.23 1.83 5.62
C ILE A 33 2.72 2.75 6.74
N THR A 34 3.21 2.18 7.85
CA THR A 34 3.76 2.98 8.96
C THR A 34 4.82 2.21 9.77
N MET A 35 6.01 2.80 9.95
CA MET A 35 7.15 2.14 10.62
C MET A 35 7.35 2.55 12.09
N ALA A 36 6.82 3.70 12.50
CA ALA A 36 7.00 4.22 13.86
C ALA A 36 5.65 4.45 14.55
N ALA A 37 5.43 3.76 15.67
CA ALA A 37 4.28 3.95 16.54
C ALA A 37 4.36 5.25 17.38
N ARG A 38 5.02 6.31 16.88
CA ARG A 38 5.10 7.62 17.56
C ARG A 38 3.89 8.52 17.30
N ALA A 39 2.90 8.06 16.56
CA ALA A 39 1.58 8.67 16.59
C ALA A 39 0.91 8.30 17.93
N GLN A 40 1.26 9.01 19.00
CA GLN A 40 0.79 8.77 20.37
C GLN A 40 -0.75 8.81 20.52
N ASN A 41 -1.45 9.22 19.48
CA ASN A 41 -2.86 8.94 19.27
C ASN A 41 -2.99 8.33 17.89
N ALA A 42 -3.57 7.13 17.79
CA ALA A 42 -3.93 6.49 16.53
C ALA A 42 -4.38 7.55 15.52
N SER A 43 -3.62 7.70 14.43
CA SER A 43 -3.91 8.71 13.41
C SER A 43 -5.39 8.64 13.06
N PHE A 44 -6.01 9.79 12.76
CA PHE A 44 -7.42 9.87 12.37
C PHE A 44 -7.82 8.70 11.44
N LEU A 45 -6.93 8.36 10.49
CA LEU A 45 -7.08 7.24 9.58
C LEU A 45 -7.28 5.89 10.27
N LEU A 46 -6.44 5.50 11.24
CA LEU A 46 -6.59 4.20 11.92
C LEU A 46 -7.89 4.13 12.73
N ARG A 47 -8.26 5.21 13.41
CA ARG A 47 -9.54 5.30 14.14
C ARG A 47 -10.74 5.21 13.19
N TYR A 48 -10.63 5.88 12.05
CA TYR A 48 -11.65 5.91 11.03
C TYR A 48 -11.82 4.52 10.38
N LEU A 49 -10.73 3.89 9.92
CA LEU A 49 -10.74 2.57 9.30
C LEU A 49 -11.23 1.47 10.25
N LYS A 50 -10.89 1.56 11.54
CA LYS A 50 -11.36 0.60 12.56
C LYS A 50 -12.89 0.54 12.68
N GLN A 51 -13.59 1.62 12.33
CA GLN A 51 -15.05 1.72 12.39
C GLN A 51 -15.71 1.31 11.07
N ARG A 52 -14.93 0.98 10.03
CA ARG A 52 -15.46 0.61 8.72
C ARG A 52 -15.53 -0.91 8.57
N PRO A 53 -16.53 -1.42 7.82
CA PRO A 53 -16.67 -2.86 7.59
C PRO A 53 -15.71 -3.38 6.50
N TYR A 54 -14.98 -2.49 5.81
CA TYR A 54 -14.17 -2.86 4.66
C TYR A 54 -12.78 -3.37 5.07
N PRO A 55 -12.31 -4.48 4.48
CA PRO A 55 -11.02 -5.03 4.82
C PRO A 55 -9.88 -4.13 4.37
N TRP A 56 -8.84 -4.02 5.20
CA TRP A 56 -7.66 -3.21 4.91
C TRP A 56 -6.38 -3.86 5.46
N LEU A 57 -5.25 -3.51 4.86
CA LEU A 57 -3.93 -4.07 5.14
C LEU A 57 -3.05 -3.06 5.88
N LEU A 58 -2.44 -3.50 6.98
CA LEU A 58 -1.38 -2.79 7.68
C LEU A 58 0.00 -3.32 7.26
N ILE A 59 0.89 -2.46 6.77
CA ILE A 59 2.31 -2.75 6.59
C ILE A 59 3.06 -1.95 7.64
N SER A 60 3.68 -2.62 8.62
CA SER A 60 4.31 -1.92 9.73
C SER A 60 5.49 -2.66 10.36
N SER A 61 6.20 -1.97 11.24
CA SER A 61 7.05 -2.65 12.23
C SER A 61 6.20 -3.43 13.24
N SER A 62 6.86 -4.24 14.08
CA SER A 62 6.23 -5.00 15.17
C SER A 62 5.69 -4.12 16.31
N ALA A 63 5.97 -2.82 16.30
CA ALA A 63 5.50 -1.87 17.32
C ALA A 63 3.98 -1.65 17.26
N LEU A 64 3.36 -1.85 16.10
CA LEU A 64 1.92 -1.74 15.88
C LEU A 64 1.37 -3.11 15.48
N THR A 65 0.20 -3.50 16.01
CA THR A 65 -0.42 -4.78 15.68
C THR A 65 -1.81 -4.58 15.12
N LYS A 66 -2.25 -5.50 14.25
CA LYS A 66 -3.58 -5.45 13.64
C LYS A 66 -4.71 -5.45 14.67
N GLU A 67 -4.54 -6.09 15.83
CA GLU A 67 -5.54 -6.13 16.90
C GLU A 67 -5.75 -4.74 17.51
N LYS A 68 -4.66 -3.96 17.66
CA LYS A 68 -4.75 -2.58 18.15
C LYS A 68 -5.42 -1.68 17.11
N THR A 69 -5.07 -1.84 15.83
CA THR A 69 -5.54 -0.97 14.75
C THR A 69 -6.92 -1.35 14.18
N GLY A 70 -7.36 -2.59 14.32
CA GLY A 70 -8.52 -3.12 13.62
C GLY A 70 -8.25 -3.46 12.15
N ALA A 71 -6.99 -3.74 11.78
CA ALA A 71 -6.67 -4.18 10.42
C ALA A 71 -7.11 -5.63 10.19
N SER A 72 -7.57 -5.93 8.98
CA SER A 72 -7.90 -7.32 8.59
C SER A 72 -6.64 -8.14 8.37
N PHE A 73 -5.62 -7.51 7.78
CA PHE A 73 -4.35 -8.12 7.44
C PHE A 73 -3.18 -7.29 7.97
N GLN A 74 -2.06 -7.96 8.25
CA GLN A 74 -0.83 -7.28 8.60
C GLN A 74 0.37 -7.98 7.97
N LEU A 75 1.25 -7.19 7.36
CA LEU A 75 2.58 -7.62 6.94
C LEU A 75 3.63 -6.85 7.74
N LEU A 76 4.57 -7.60 8.31
CA LEU A 76 5.63 -7.02 9.14
C LEU A 76 6.86 -6.71 8.29
N VAL A 77 7.33 -5.47 8.41
CA VAL A 77 8.63 -5.07 7.90
C VAL A 77 9.60 -5.04 9.07
N PRO A 78 10.71 -5.82 9.03
CA PRO A 78 11.71 -5.81 10.08
C PRO A 78 12.24 -4.39 10.30
N SER A 79 12.12 -3.89 11.52
CA SER A 79 12.68 -2.62 11.97
C SER A 79 13.79 -2.89 12.99
N ALA A 80 14.75 -3.75 12.65
CA ALA A 80 15.97 -3.92 13.44
C ALA A 80 16.76 -2.60 13.37
N GLU A 81 16.32 -1.63 14.16
CA GLU A 81 16.81 -0.27 14.22
C GLU A 81 17.99 -0.22 15.18
N ASP A 82 19.16 -0.66 14.71
CA ASP A 82 20.37 -0.08 15.27
C ASP A 82 20.47 1.36 14.76
N HIS A 83 20.00 2.30 15.57
CA HIS A 83 20.03 3.74 15.27
C HIS A 83 21.47 4.24 15.00
N ALA A 84 22.50 3.49 15.41
CA ALA A 84 23.90 3.83 15.15
C ALA A 84 24.35 3.49 13.72
N ALA A 85 23.71 2.52 13.06
CA ALA A 85 24.05 2.10 11.70
C ALA A 85 23.07 2.70 10.68
N ARG A 86 23.52 3.70 9.92
CA ARG A 86 22.75 4.44 8.89
C ARG A 86 22.15 3.56 7.76
N ILE A 87 22.38 2.25 7.75
CA ILE A 87 21.84 1.25 6.80
C ILE A 87 20.36 0.93 7.07
N SER A 88 19.86 1.20 8.28
CA SER A 88 18.47 0.87 8.70
C SER A 88 17.41 1.45 7.76
N SER A 89 17.52 2.74 7.40
CA SER A 89 16.55 3.38 6.49
C SER A 89 16.58 2.80 5.07
N PHE A 90 17.76 2.39 4.59
CA PHE A 90 17.91 1.72 3.30
C PHE A 90 17.26 0.33 3.33
N SER A 91 17.53 -0.47 4.36
CA SER A 91 16.96 -1.80 4.51
C SER A 91 15.43 -1.76 4.57
N THR A 92 14.85 -0.82 5.33
CA THR A 92 13.39 -0.65 5.40
C THR A 92 12.77 -0.32 4.04
N ARG A 93 13.38 0.60 3.28
CA ARG A 93 12.90 0.94 1.93
C ARG A 93 12.99 -0.24 0.97
N ALA A 94 14.11 -0.97 0.98
CA ALA A 94 14.28 -2.14 0.14
C ALA A 94 13.26 -3.24 0.48
N SER A 95 13.04 -3.51 1.77
CA SER A 95 12.01 -4.45 2.23
C SER A 95 10.60 -4.02 1.84
N LEU A 96 10.28 -2.73 1.94
CA LEU A 96 8.98 -2.21 1.53
C LEU A 96 8.76 -2.37 0.02
N ASN A 97 9.75 -2.00 -0.80
CA ASN A 97 9.66 -2.17 -2.25
C ASN A 97 9.47 -3.63 -2.63
N TRP A 98 10.29 -4.53 -2.06
CA TRP A 98 10.15 -5.96 -2.30
C TRP A 98 8.76 -6.49 -1.94
N LEU A 99 8.21 -6.06 -0.80
CA LEU A 99 6.87 -6.47 -0.38
C LEU A 99 5.80 -5.96 -1.34
N LEU A 100 5.91 -4.71 -1.82
CA LEU A 100 5.00 -4.16 -2.81
C LEU A 100 5.12 -4.87 -4.16
N ASP A 101 6.33 -5.28 -4.57
CA ASP A 101 6.57 -6.07 -5.77
C ASP A 101 5.94 -7.46 -5.67
N VAL A 102 6.04 -8.11 -4.50
CA VAL A 102 5.38 -9.40 -4.24
C VAL A 102 3.86 -9.26 -4.26
N LEU A 103 3.29 -8.23 -3.63
CA LEU A 103 1.86 -7.95 -3.70
C LEU A 103 1.41 -7.70 -5.15
N PHE A 104 2.18 -6.93 -5.91
CA PHE A 104 1.92 -6.70 -7.32
C PHE A 104 1.95 -8.00 -8.12
N ALA A 105 2.99 -8.82 -7.98
CA ALA A 105 3.11 -10.08 -8.68
C ALA A 105 1.97 -11.05 -8.34
N ALA A 106 1.57 -11.12 -7.06
CA ALA A 106 0.43 -11.92 -6.63
C ALA A 106 -0.88 -11.43 -7.29
N CYS A 107 -1.17 -10.13 -7.25
CA CYS A 107 -2.34 -9.56 -7.92
C CYS A 107 -2.29 -9.74 -9.44
N TYR A 108 -1.11 -9.62 -10.05
CA TYR A 108 -0.90 -9.86 -11.46
C TYR A 108 -1.28 -11.30 -11.82
N GLN A 109 -0.83 -12.26 -11.01
CA GLN A 109 -1.04 -13.68 -11.27
C GLN A 109 -2.49 -14.13 -11.12
N LEU A 110 -3.28 -13.48 -10.25
CA LEU A 110 -4.71 -13.80 -10.06
C LEU A 110 -5.53 -13.67 -11.36
N ASP A 111 -5.15 -12.76 -12.25
CA ASP A 111 -5.75 -12.61 -13.58
C ASP A 111 -4.68 -12.35 -14.64
N TYR A 112 -3.77 -13.32 -14.77
CA TYR A 112 -2.56 -13.18 -15.59
C TYR A 112 -2.84 -12.73 -17.02
N GLN A 113 -3.85 -13.31 -17.68
CA GLN A 113 -4.14 -13.03 -19.08
C GLN A 113 -4.68 -11.61 -19.27
N GLN A 114 -5.67 -11.19 -18.46
CA GLN A 114 -6.20 -9.82 -18.56
C GLN A 114 -5.15 -8.78 -18.22
N ASN A 115 -4.38 -9.02 -17.15
CA ASN A 115 -3.32 -8.10 -16.72
C ASN A 115 -2.22 -7.97 -17.77
N ARG A 116 -1.84 -9.07 -18.44
CA ARG A 116 -0.89 -9.06 -19.54
C ARG A 116 -1.40 -8.26 -20.74
N LEU A 117 -2.62 -8.54 -21.22
CA LEU A 117 -3.21 -7.83 -22.36
C LEU A 117 -3.40 -6.34 -22.07
N HIS A 118 -3.81 -5.99 -20.85
CA HIS A 118 -3.90 -4.60 -20.43
C HIS A 118 -2.53 -3.91 -20.49
N LYS A 119 -1.51 -4.55 -19.91
CA LYS A 119 -0.15 -4.01 -19.88
C LYS A 119 0.41 -3.86 -21.29
N GLU A 120 0.28 -4.85 -22.17
CA GLU A 120 0.70 -4.75 -23.58
C GLU A 120 0.04 -3.55 -24.27
N ARG A 121 -1.29 -3.44 -24.17
CA ARG A 121 -2.04 -2.31 -24.77
C ARG A 121 -1.57 -0.95 -24.26
N VAL A 122 -1.37 -0.81 -22.95
CA VAL A 122 -0.89 0.45 -22.35
C VAL A 122 0.51 0.80 -22.85
N TYR A 123 1.40 -0.19 -22.96
CA TYR A 123 2.75 0.04 -23.48
C TYR A 123 2.75 0.40 -24.96
N ASP A 124 1.87 -0.17 -25.77
CA ASP A 124 1.74 0.21 -27.19
C ASP A 124 1.29 1.67 -27.35
N ILE A 125 0.41 2.16 -26.47
CA ILE A 125 -0.02 3.57 -26.45
C ILE A 125 1.12 4.48 -25.98
N ILE A 126 1.77 4.16 -24.86
CA ILE A 126 2.86 4.98 -24.29
C ILE A 126 4.08 5.02 -25.22
N SER A 127 4.34 3.94 -25.95
CA SER A 127 5.41 3.88 -26.95
C SER A 127 5.02 4.40 -28.33
N GLU A 128 3.81 4.96 -28.47
CA GLU A 128 3.23 5.51 -29.71
C GLU A 128 3.12 4.51 -30.87
N ARG A 129 3.35 3.21 -30.63
CA ARG A 129 3.25 2.15 -31.64
C ARG A 129 1.83 1.98 -32.19
N SER A 130 0.83 2.31 -31.39
CA SER A 130 -0.58 2.26 -31.80
C SER A 130 -1.05 3.51 -32.56
N LEU A 131 -0.21 4.53 -32.73
CA LEU A 131 -0.54 5.80 -33.37
C LEU A 131 0.14 6.00 -34.74
N ALA A 132 0.95 5.02 -35.17
CA ALA A 132 1.60 4.94 -36.48
C ALA A 132 0.82 4.02 -37.42
#